data_AF-A0A7Y0XCW5-F1
#
_entry.id   AF-A0A7Y0XCW5-F1
#
_cell.length_a   1.000
_cell.length_b   1.000
_cell.length_c   1.000
_cell.angle_alpha   90.00
_cell.angle_beta   90.00
_cell.angle_gamma   90.00
#
_symmetry.space_group_name_H-M   'P 1'
#
loop_
_entity.id
_entity.type
_entity.pdbx_description
1 polymer ?
#
loop_
_entity_poly.entity_id
_entity_poly.type
_entity_poly.pdbx_seq_one_letter_code
_entity_poly.pdbx_strand_id
1 'polypeptide(L)'
;RYGEKVHKLTLHGGFSCPNRDGTIGRGGCTFCNVASFADEEVQIKSIHEQLKDRAGEIHRAKRYLAYFQAYTSTYAEVQVL
;
A
#
# COMPACT_ATOMS: atom_id res chain seq x y z
N ARG A 1 -17.86 3.01 17.86
CA ARG A 1 -18.15 3.25 16.41
C ARG A 1 -17.75 4.70 16.12
N TYR A 2 -17.00 5.00 15.06
CA TYR A 2 -16.28 6.28 14.88
C TYR A 2 -17.13 7.57 14.68
N GLY A 3 -18.45 7.53 14.90
CA GLY A 3 -19.33 8.72 14.86
C GLY A 3 -19.55 9.37 13.49
N GLU A 4 -18.68 9.08 12.51
CA GLU A 4 -18.74 9.57 11.14
C GLU A 4 -18.13 8.59 10.14
N LYS A 5 -18.35 8.82 8.85
CA LYS A 5 -17.87 7.97 7.77
C LYS A 5 -16.35 8.11 7.63
N VAL A 6 -15.63 7.01 7.81
CA VAL A 6 -14.18 6.93 7.60
C VAL A 6 -13.92 6.33 6.21
N HIS A 7 -13.07 6.99 5.43
CA HIS A 7 -12.70 6.54 4.10
C HIS A 7 -11.33 5.86 4.11
N LYS A 8 -11.23 4.68 3.50
CA LYS A 8 -9.97 3.96 3.37
C LYS A 8 -9.12 4.63 2.27
N LEU A 9 -7.93 5.09 2.63
CA LEU A 9 -6.92 5.54 1.67
C LEU A 9 -5.92 4.42 1.47
N THR A 10 -5.90 3.86 0.27
CA THR A 10 -4.92 2.83 -0.09
C THR A 10 -3.57 3.47 -0.36
N LEU A 11 -2.55 3.00 0.37
CA LEU A 11 -1.17 3.45 0.29
C LEU A 11 -0.25 2.33 -0.15
N HIS A 12 0.83 2.70 -0.83
CA HIS A 12 1.92 1.83 -1.25
C HIS A 12 3.18 2.17 -0.44
N GLY A 13 3.60 1.27 0.45
CA GLY A 13 4.74 1.46 1.35
C GLY A 13 6.12 1.20 0.75
N GLY A 14 6.20 0.84 -0.53
CA GLY A 14 7.47 0.40 -1.14
C GLY A 14 7.87 -1.02 -0.74
N PHE A 15 6.98 -1.74 -0.07
CA PHE A 15 7.28 -3.07 0.45
C PHE A 15 7.44 -4.12 -0.65
N SER A 16 8.17 -5.18 -0.31
CA SER A 16 8.33 -6.37 -1.14
C SER A 16 8.19 -7.63 -0.30
N CYS A 17 8.24 -8.79 -0.95
CA CYS A 17 8.31 -10.08 -0.27
C CYS A 17 9.37 -10.98 -0.91
N PRO A 18 9.98 -11.90 -0.13
CA PRO A 18 11.09 -12.72 -0.58
C PRO A 18 10.70 -13.77 -1.65
N ASN A 19 9.40 -14.05 -1.75
CA ASN A 19 8.83 -14.88 -2.80
C ASN A 19 8.67 -14.13 -4.13
N ARG A 20 8.62 -12.79 -4.09
CA ARG A 20 8.49 -11.91 -5.25
C ARG A 20 9.85 -11.40 -5.73
N ASP A 21 10.71 -10.96 -4.82
CA ASP A 21 12.06 -10.48 -5.17
C ASP A 21 13.03 -11.63 -5.53
N GLY A 22 12.63 -12.88 -5.27
CA GLY A 22 13.39 -14.07 -5.64
C GLY A 22 14.49 -14.46 -4.64
N THR A 23 14.56 -13.80 -3.48
CA THR A 23 15.55 -14.11 -2.44
C THR A 23 15.32 -15.48 -1.80
N ILE A 24 14.06 -15.91 -1.67
CA ILE A 24 13.68 -17.24 -1.14
C ILE A 24 12.89 -18.05 -2.17
N GLY A 25 12.01 -17.40 -2.95
CA GLY A 25 11.19 -18.06 -3.96
C GLY A 25 11.87 -18.16 -5.33
N ARG A 26 11.54 -19.19 -6.11
CA ARG A 26 11.91 -19.29 -7.55
C ARG A 26 10.63 -19.42 -8.37
N GLY A 27 10.52 -18.65 -9.46
CA GLY A 27 9.34 -18.67 -10.34
C GLY A 27 8.20 -17.70 -9.97
N GLY A 28 8.40 -16.83 -8.97
CA GLY A 28 7.41 -15.83 -8.54
C GLY A 28 6.37 -16.36 -7.54
N CYS A 29 5.47 -15.47 -7.11
CA CYS A 29 4.44 -15.77 -6.12
C CYS A 29 3.11 -16.11 -6.80
N THR A 30 2.68 -17.37 -6.76
CA THR A 30 1.41 -17.84 -7.37
C THR A 30 0.15 -17.25 -6.72
N PHE A 31 0.26 -16.76 -5.48
CA PHE A 31 -0.81 -16.05 -4.77
C PHE A 31 -0.85 -14.56 -5.11
N CYS A 32 0.23 -13.99 -5.63
CA CYS A 32 0.37 -12.58 -5.87
C CYS A 32 0.00 -12.26 -7.32
N ASN A 33 -1.19 -11.72 -7.57
CA ASN A 33 -1.51 -11.12 -8.86
C ASN A 33 -0.93 -9.69 -8.92
N VAL A 34 0.37 -9.60 -9.18
CA VAL A 34 1.19 -8.37 -9.11
C VAL A 34 0.55 -7.20 -9.90
N ALA A 35 0.00 -7.47 -11.08
CA ALA A 35 -0.60 -6.46 -11.94
C ALA A 35 -1.95 -5.92 -11.44
N SER A 36 -2.62 -6.61 -10.51
CA SER A 36 -3.98 -6.23 -10.06
C SER A 36 -4.03 -5.48 -8.74
N PHE A 37 -2.94 -5.46 -7.96
CA PHE A 37 -2.95 -4.89 -6.60
C PHE A 37 -2.28 -3.52 -6.48
N ALA A 38 -1.35 -3.18 -7.38
CA ALA A 38 -0.69 -1.88 -7.41
C ALA A 38 -0.11 -1.62 -8.80
N ASP A 39 -0.25 -0.39 -9.27
CA ASP A 39 0.53 0.13 -10.39
C ASP A 39 1.97 0.35 -9.89
N GLU A 40 2.94 -0.38 -10.43
CA GLU A 40 4.33 -0.33 -9.93
C GLU A 40 4.93 1.07 -10.08
N GLU A 41 4.42 1.91 -10.99
CA GLU A 41 4.86 3.30 -11.14
C GLU A 41 4.48 4.18 -9.93
N VAL A 42 3.45 3.80 -9.16
CA VAL A 42 3.07 4.48 -7.91
C VAL A 42 4.11 4.32 -6.81
N GLN A 43 5.05 3.37 -6.95
CA GLN A 43 6.18 3.18 -6.01
C GLN A 43 7.10 4.42 -5.85
N ILE A 44 7.01 5.42 -6.74
CA ILE A 44 7.95 6.54 -6.76
C ILE A 44 7.56 7.68 -5.78
N LYS A 45 6.30 7.75 -5.35
CA LYS A 45 5.82 8.84 -4.48
C LYS A 45 5.99 8.53 -2.99
N SER A 46 6.39 9.52 -2.20
CA SER A 46 6.42 9.41 -0.74
C SER A 46 5.02 9.17 -0.15
N ILE A 47 4.94 8.59 1.05
CA ILE A 47 3.66 8.38 1.75
C ILE A 47 2.90 9.69 1.95
N HIS A 48 3.61 10.79 2.19
CA HIS A 48 3.01 12.11 2.34
C HIS A 48 2.32 12.58 1.05
N GLU A 49 2.97 12.41 -0.09
CA GLU A 49 2.41 12.76 -1.41
C GLU A 49 1.22 11.87 -1.75
N GLN A 50 1.33 10.55 -1.49
CA GLN A 50 0.21 9.62 -1.70
C GLN A 50 -1.02 10.00 -0.84
N LEU A 51 -0.82 10.38 0.43
CA LEU A 51 -1.90 10.85 1.29
C LEU A 51 -2.55 12.13 0.75
N LYS A 52 -1.74 13.09 0.29
CA LYS A 52 -2.23 14.35 -0.27
C LYS A 52 -3.07 14.12 -1.54
N ASP A 53 -2.57 13.30 -2.45
CA ASP A 53 -3.25 12.98 -3.71
C ASP A 53 -4.57 12.25 -3.43
N ARG A 54 -4.54 11.18 -2.62
CA ARG A 54 -5.72 10.35 -2.33
C ARG A 54 -6.78 11.05 -1.46
N ALA A 55 -6.37 11.89 -0.52
CA ALA A 55 -7.31 12.73 0.23
C ALA A 55 -7.93 13.81 -0.67
N GLY A 56 -7.17 14.31 -1.66
CA GLY A 56 -7.65 15.24 -2.68
C GLY A 56 -8.73 14.67 -3.59
N GLU A 57 -8.70 13.36 -3.88
CA GLU A 57 -9.72 12.69 -4.70
C GLU A 57 -11.11 12.60 -4.02
N ILE A 58 -11.17 12.67 -2.69
CA ILE A 58 -12.40 12.44 -1.92
C ILE A 58 -12.78 13.67 -1.09
N HIS A 59 -13.31 14.69 -1.75
CA HIS A 59 -13.70 15.96 -1.11
C HIS A 59 -14.79 15.86 -0.02
N ARG A 60 -15.52 14.75 0.06
CA ARG A 60 -16.63 14.56 1.03
C ARG A 60 -16.21 13.81 2.30
N ALA A 61 -14.98 13.34 2.39
CA ALA A 61 -14.49 12.59 3.53
C ALA A 61 -13.89 13.53 4.59
N LYS A 62 -14.28 13.31 5.85
CA LYS A 62 -13.79 14.07 7.01
C LYS A 62 -12.73 13.32 7.81
N ARG A 63 -12.72 11.99 7.70
CA ARG A 63 -11.74 11.11 8.32
C ARG A 63 -11.27 10.06 7.35
N TYR A 64 -10.00 9.72 7.49
CA TYR A 64 -9.32 8.76 6.64
C TYR A 64 -8.68 7.67 7.48
N LEU A 65 -8.67 6.45 6.95
CA LEU A 65 -7.89 5.33 7.45
C LEU A 65 -6.80 5.04 6.43
N ALA A 66 -5.55 5.31 6.81
CA ALA A 66 -4.39 4.89 6.03
C ALA A 66 -4.34 3.36 6.00
N TYR A 67 -4.36 2.78 4.80
CA TYR A 67 -4.37 1.35 4.60
C TYR A 67 -3.30 0.96 3.59
N PHE A 68 -2.20 0.42 4.09
CA PHE A 68 -1.16 -0.13 3.24
C PHE A 68 -1.70 -1.43 2.62
N GLN A 69 -2.01 -1.39 1.33
CA GLN A 69 -2.67 -2.51 0.65
C GLN A 69 -1.67 -3.45 -0.01
N ALA A 70 -0.57 -2.89 -0.51
CA ALA A 70 0.38 -3.62 -1.34
C ALA A 70 1.56 -4.10 -0.51
N TYR A 71 1.85 -5.40 -0.64
CA TYR A 71 3.12 -6.03 -0.24
C TYR A 71 3.51 -5.89 1.24
N THR A 72 2.54 -5.64 2.12
CA THR A 72 2.76 -5.23 3.52
C THR A 72 3.27 -6.28 4.49
N SER A 73 3.48 -7.52 4.06
CA SER A 73 3.52 -8.65 5.00
C SER A 73 4.59 -9.69 4.74
N THR A 74 5.79 -9.29 4.33
CA THR A 74 6.95 -10.16 4.47
C THR A 74 8.23 -9.33 4.57
N TYR A 75 8.82 -9.24 5.77
CA TYR A 75 10.13 -8.62 6.07
C TYR A 75 10.25 -7.09 6.23
N ALA A 76 9.19 -6.33 6.50
CA ALA A 76 9.35 -4.92 6.90
C ALA A 76 9.15 -4.75 8.41
N GLU A 77 10.19 -4.34 9.14
CA GLU A 77 10.06 -3.89 10.52
C GLU A 77 9.34 -2.53 10.57
N VAL A 78 8.63 -2.25 11.68
CA VAL A 78 7.90 -0.99 11.86
C VAL A 78 8.82 0.23 11.74
N GLN A 79 10.12 0.11 12.08
CA GLN A 79 11.07 1.22 11.93
C GLN A 79 11.39 1.61 10.47
N VAL A 80 10.98 0.81 9.48
CA VAL A 80 11.20 1.10 8.04
C VAL A 80 10.10 2.00 7.46
N LEU A 81 8.98 2.16 8.18
CA LEU A 81 7.83 3.00 7.83
C LEU A 81 7.96 4.43 8.33
#